data_AF-A0A7W8R1J7-F1
#
_entry.id   AF-A0A7W8R1J7-F1
#
_cell.length_a   1.000
_cell.length_b   1.000
_cell.length_c   1.000
_cell.angle_alpha   90.00
_cell.angle_beta   90.00
_cell.angle_gamma   90.00
#
_symmetry.space_group_name_H-M   'P 1'
#
loop_
_entity.id
_entity.type
_entity.pdbx_description
1 polymer ?
#
loop_
_entity_poly.entity_id
_entity_poly.type
_entity_poly.pdbx_seq_one_letter_code
_entity_poly.pdbx_strand_id
1 'polypeptide(L)'
;MKQEPTVSEKTSFRYLKEKDINNPHFQIVCFFCDENNIESFRFAMIDLIKTACSNGYYGNKDSYYYHQQQFVKLLELAYVLNESKEDFKLSTDHPLYRFSGHPFEIYTESKHKPFPALHFRTLHGTEVNDVRIFFEEFFGYKSLEDWRGILDSLLYCTGGKITLDQIYNSKVYETVLIREYIEKMVEVMGFVCETKSLPYIKIHHAEDFRIEAEEEEAAIMVNPIPLMRFTEKNFPAVINFIADVIEPEKIYCLNHRSDPDGKDHADLILVIPEKYPQTFEEIETIVKFAFLKHLHLSCTLFKSSFFHKMVSEGHIYFSMACNAESLVYDDGSKPFPALRLDSRPEKIEKTRQDFSIGLTKAKTFYTAAQTYRNDNVILSAFMLHQAAELSLRALNRSLTTQDKTTHSIKALLKFTLRLTTELSLIMDNGSAEDERLLTIFEGAYLGYRYHEKYSIVRADLDILFDRVKELHAIAEETFANWMDNYERLINTAQDEQ
;
A
#
# COMPACT_ATOMS: atom_id res chain seq x y z
N MET A 1 -21.04 46.35 9.49
CA MET A 1 -20.24 46.71 8.29
C MET A 1 -19.95 45.41 7.55
N LYS A 2 -20.53 45.21 6.36
CA LYS A 2 -20.18 44.09 5.49
C LYS A 2 -18.81 44.41 4.89
N GLN A 3 -17.78 43.62 5.19
CA GLN A 3 -16.55 43.64 4.41
C GLN A 3 -16.81 42.79 3.16
N GLU A 4 -16.82 43.43 2.00
CA GLU A 4 -16.79 42.75 0.71
C GLU A 4 -15.45 42.00 0.59
N PRO A 5 -15.46 40.70 0.25
CA PRO A 5 -14.23 39.98 -0.06
C PRO A 5 -13.61 40.58 -1.32
N THR A 6 -12.39 41.09 -1.19
CA THR A 6 -11.62 41.66 -2.30
C THR A 6 -11.04 40.49 -3.10
N VAL A 7 -11.74 40.08 -4.16
CA VAL A 7 -11.19 39.11 -5.13
C VAL A 7 -10.02 39.80 -5.85
N SER A 8 -8.80 39.34 -5.60
CA SER A 8 -7.63 39.87 -6.32
C SER A 8 -7.76 39.51 -7.81
N GLU A 9 -7.51 40.47 -8.71
CA GLU A 9 -7.60 40.37 -10.17
C GLU A 9 -6.74 39.24 -10.80
N LYS A 10 -6.00 38.44 -10.02
CA LYS A 10 -5.03 37.43 -10.50
C LYS A 10 -5.57 36.02 -10.71
N THR A 11 -6.79 35.67 -10.31
CA THR A 11 -7.33 34.31 -10.50
C THR A 11 -8.69 34.34 -11.21
N SER A 12 -8.68 34.20 -12.54
CA SER A 12 -9.91 33.93 -13.29
C SER A 12 -10.41 32.51 -12.96
N PHE A 13 -11.56 32.41 -12.30
CA PHE A 13 -12.25 31.13 -12.07
C PHE A 13 -12.88 30.62 -13.38
N ARG A 14 -12.73 29.32 -13.67
CA ARG A 14 -13.23 28.68 -14.89
C ARG A 14 -14.72 28.36 -14.77
N TYR A 15 -15.19 28.00 -13.57
CA TYR A 15 -16.57 27.53 -13.35
C TYR A 15 -17.33 28.31 -12.28
N LEU A 16 -16.66 29.04 -11.39
CA LEU A 16 -17.35 29.91 -10.41
C LEU A 16 -17.76 31.26 -10.98
N LYS A 17 -19.00 31.67 -10.66
CA LYS A 17 -19.53 33.01 -10.89
C LYS A 17 -19.38 33.86 -9.63
N GLU A 18 -19.53 35.17 -9.78
CA GLU A 18 -19.43 36.13 -8.66
C GLU A 18 -20.36 35.78 -7.47
N LYS A 19 -21.58 35.31 -7.74
CA LYS A 19 -22.51 34.85 -6.70
C LYS A 19 -22.00 33.62 -5.93
N ASP A 20 -21.23 32.75 -6.58
CA ASP A 20 -20.71 31.50 -6.00
C ASP A 20 -19.50 31.84 -5.11
N ILE A 21 -18.70 32.83 -5.52
CA ILE A 21 -17.58 33.37 -4.72
C ILE A 21 -18.10 34.12 -3.48
N ASN A 22 -19.20 34.86 -3.63
CA ASN A 22 -19.81 35.61 -2.53
C ASN A 22 -20.59 34.71 -1.55
N ASN A 23 -21.00 33.51 -1.96
CA ASN A 23 -21.70 32.55 -1.12
C ASN A 23 -21.21 31.11 -1.36
N PRO A 24 -19.95 30.79 -0.97
CA PRO A 24 -19.34 29.51 -1.28
C PRO A 24 -20.03 28.35 -0.56
N HIS A 25 -20.51 28.54 0.68
CA HIS A 25 -21.24 27.50 1.42
C HIS A 25 -22.52 27.05 0.71
N PHE A 26 -23.28 27.98 0.13
CA PHE A 26 -24.46 27.63 -0.68
C PHE A 26 -24.06 26.77 -1.87
N GLN A 27 -23.00 27.15 -2.57
CA GLN A 27 -22.55 26.39 -3.73
C GLN A 27 -21.97 25.01 -3.38
N ILE A 28 -21.35 24.87 -2.20
CA ILE A 28 -20.88 23.59 -1.66
C ILE A 28 -22.04 22.66 -1.34
N VAL A 29 -23.13 23.19 -0.75
CA VAL A 29 -24.34 22.39 -0.49
C VAL A 29 -24.98 21.95 -1.80
N CYS A 30 -25.15 22.85 -2.78
CA CYS A 30 -25.62 22.46 -4.12
C CYS A 30 -24.74 21.36 -4.74
N PHE A 31 -23.42 21.48 -4.61
CA PHE A 31 -22.49 20.51 -5.18
C PHE A 31 -22.72 19.11 -4.63
N PHE A 32 -22.82 18.95 -3.30
CA PHE A 32 -22.91 17.62 -2.69
C PHE A 32 -24.32 17.09 -2.49
N CYS A 33 -25.29 17.97 -2.26
CA CYS A 33 -26.67 17.57 -1.96
C CYS A 33 -27.55 17.47 -3.22
N ASP A 34 -27.26 18.25 -4.27
CA ASP A 34 -28.07 18.25 -5.51
C ASP A 34 -27.34 17.59 -6.69
N GLU A 35 -26.05 17.86 -6.85
CA GLU A 35 -25.31 17.55 -8.09
C GLU A 35 -24.47 16.25 -7.99
N ASN A 36 -23.81 16.00 -6.86
CA ASN A 36 -22.76 14.98 -6.75
C ASN A 36 -22.78 14.28 -5.37
N ASN A 37 -23.30 13.04 -5.33
CA ASN A 37 -23.07 12.18 -4.17
C ASN A 37 -21.56 11.91 -3.99
N ILE A 38 -21.05 12.07 -2.76
CA ILE A 38 -19.61 12.08 -2.46
C ILE A 38 -18.88 10.82 -2.94
N GLU A 39 -19.38 9.62 -2.64
CA GLU A 39 -18.71 8.37 -3.05
C GLU A 39 -18.84 8.14 -4.55
N SER A 40 -20.02 8.40 -5.11
CA SER A 40 -20.23 8.27 -6.56
C SER A 40 -19.27 9.17 -7.33
N PHE A 41 -19.03 10.38 -6.82
CA PHE A 41 -18.08 11.32 -7.38
C PHE A 41 -16.62 10.87 -7.20
N ARG A 42 -16.26 10.35 -6.02
CA ARG A 42 -14.91 9.78 -5.79
C ARG A 42 -14.62 8.61 -6.71
N PHE A 43 -15.52 7.65 -6.83
CA PHE A 43 -15.36 6.51 -7.74
C PHE A 43 -15.19 6.98 -9.18
N ALA A 44 -15.98 7.97 -9.61
CA ALA A 44 -15.84 8.54 -10.94
C ALA A 44 -14.47 9.22 -11.18
N MET A 45 -13.93 9.91 -10.18
CA MET A 45 -12.57 10.49 -10.24
C MET A 45 -11.49 9.41 -10.26
N ILE A 46 -11.67 8.32 -9.50
CA ILE A 46 -10.76 7.17 -9.52
C ILE A 46 -10.77 6.51 -10.91
N ASP A 47 -11.94 6.29 -11.51
CA ASP A 47 -12.09 5.73 -12.85
C ASP A 47 -11.42 6.60 -13.91
N LEU A 48 -11.55 7.93 -13.79
CA LEU A 48 -10.85 8.90 -14.64
C LEU A 48 -9.33 8.73 -14.54
N ILE A 49 -8.79 8.66 -13.32
CA ILE A 49 -7.35 8.51 -13.07
C ILE A 49 -6.85 7.14 -13.54
N LYS A 50 -7.57 6.05 -13.23
CA LYS A 50 -7.26 4.67 -13.67
C LYS A 50 -7.17 4.61 -15.20
N THR A 51 -8.10 5.26 -15.89
CA THR A 51 -8.13 5.31 -17.35
C THR A 51 -7.01 6.19 -17.92
N ALA A 52 -6.67 7.30 -17.28
CA ALA A 52 -5.59 8.17 -17.72
C ALA A 52 -4.18 7.54 -17.54
N CYS A 53 -4.04 6.63 -16.58
CA CYS A 53 -2.76 6.04 -16.19
C CYS A 53 -2.55 4.60 -16.69
N SER A 54 -3.49 4.03 -17.45
CA SER A 54 -3.38 2.65 -17.94
C SER A 54 -3.74 2.54 -19.42
N ASN A 55 -3.47 1.36 -19.99
CA ASN A 55 -3.94 1.00 -21.33
C ASN A 55 -5.41 0.50 -21.30
N GLY A 56 -6.00 0.42 -20.11
CA GLY A 56 -7.36 -0.06 -19.87
C GLY A 56 -8.35 1.10 -19.69
N TYR A 57 -9.62 0.75 -19.64
CA TYR A 57 -10.72 1.70 -19.52
C TYR A 57 -11.62 1.33 -18.34
N TYR A 58 -12.04 2.34 -17.56
CA TYR A 58 -12.77 2.16 -16.31
C TYR A 58 -13.95 3.14 -16.21
N GLY A 59 -15.15 2.69 -15.86
CA GLY A 59 -16.31 3.59 -15.68
C GLY A 59 -17.00 4.01 -16.99
N ASN A 60 -17.54 5.24 -17.04
CA ASN A 60 -18.26 5.81 -18.19
C ASN A 60 -17.48 6.98 -18.86
N LYS A 61 -17.12 6.82 -20.13
CA LYS A 61 -16.29 7.75 -20.90
C LYS A 61 -16.98 9.07 -21.11
N ASP A 62 -18.28 9.02 -21.34
CA ASP A 62 -19.07 10.20 -21.66
C ASP A 62 -19.22 11.11 -20.43
N SER A 63 -18.93 10.59 -19.23
CA SER A 63 -19.00 11.36 -17.98
C SER A 63 -17.65 11.91 -17.51
N TYR A 64 -16.51 11.48 -18.06
CA TYR A 64 -15.18 11.98 -17.64
C TYR A 64 -15.05 13.50 -17.74
N TYR A 65 -15.53 14.08 -18.84
CA TYR A 65 -15.53 15.52 -19.03
C TYR A 65 -16.34 16.21 -17.91
N TYR A 66 -17.55 15.71 -17.65
CA TYR A 66 -18.39 16.23 -16.58
C TYR A 66 -17.71 16.13 -15.21
N HIS A 67 -17.17 14.97 -14.84
CA HIS A 67 -16.53 14.77 -13.54
C HIS A 67 -15.30 15.64 -13.36
N GLN A 68 -14.49 15.82 -14.42
CA GLN A 68 -13.35 16.73 -14.39
C GLN A 68 -13.81 18.18 -14.16
N GLN A 69 -14.85 18.65 -14.85
CA GLN A 69 -15.40 19.99 -14.63
C GLN A 69 -15.93 20.19 -13.21
N GLN A 70 -16.66 19.21 -12.69
CA GLN A 70 -17.17 19.23 -11.31
C GLN A 70 -16.01 19.28 -10.31
N PHE A 71 -14.93 18.55 -10.55
CA PHE A 71 -13.76 18.61 -9.68
C PHE A 71 -13.06 19.97 -9.73
N VAL A 72 -12.92 20.57 -10.92
CA VAL A 72 -12.36 21.93 -11.03
C VAL A 72 -13.24 22.94 -10.29
N LYS A 73 -14.57 22.85 -10.40
CA LYS A 73 -15.50 23.69 -9.63
C LYS A 73 -15.30 23.52 -8.12
N LEU A 74 -15.15 22.29 -7.64
CA LEU A 74 -14.88 21.98 -6.23
C LEU A 74 -13.53 22.53 -5.75
N LEU A 75 -12.49 22.37 -6.58
CA LEU A 75 -11.14 22.91 -6.36
C LEU A 75 -11.14 24.45 -6.27
N GLU A 76 -11.92 25.12 -7.12
CA GLU A 76 -12.08 26.57 -7.07
C GLU A 76 -12.78 27.03 -5.80
N LEU A 77 -13.82 26.31 -5.33
CA LEU A 77 -14.48 26.59 -4.06
C LEU A 77 -13.52 26.41 -2.89
N ALA A 78 -12.72 25.34 -2.89
CA ALA A 78 -11.69 25.11 -1.88
C ALA A 78 -10.68 26.26 -1.83
N TYR A 79 -10.28 26.78 -3.00
CA TYR A 79 -9.38 27.94 -3.06
C TYR A 79 -10.03 29.21 -2.48
N VAL A 80 -11.31 29.46 -2.76
CA VAL A 80 -12.06 30.57 -2.14
C VAL A 80 -12.10 30.44 -0.62
N LEU A 81 -12.33 29.23 -0.08
CA LEU A 81 -12.31 28.98 1.36
C LEU A 81 -10.91 29.16 1.95
N ASN A 82 -9.86 28.71 1.26
CA ASN A 82 -8.47 28.87 1.69
C ASN A 82 -8.07 30.35 1.85
N GLU A 83 -8.50 31.22 0.92
CA GLU A 83 -8.24 32.66 1.00
C GLU A 83 -9.15 33.39 2.02
N SER A 84 -10.14 32.70 2.59
CA SER A 84 -11.07 33.28 3.56
C SER A 84 -10.48 33.39 4.98
N LYS A 85 -11.06 34.30 5.77
CA LYS A 85 -10.75 34.45 7.21
C LYS A 85 -11.63 33.58 8.11
N GLU A 86 -12.27 32.54 7.57
CA GLU A 86 -13.22 31.69 8.30
C GLU A 86 -12.52 30.70 9.24
N ASP A 87 -13.01 30.56 10.47
CA ASP A 87 -12.48 29.57 11.40
C ASP A 87 -13.09 28.19 11.14
N PHE A 88 -12.23 27.25 10.75
CA PHE A 88 -12.62 25.87 10.46
C PHE A 88 -12.37 24.92 11.63
N LYS A 89 -11.84 25.41 12.76
CA LYS A 89 -11.53 24.56 13.91
C LYS A 89 -12.78 23.93 14.49
N LEU A 90 -12.65 22.64 14.80
CA LEU A 90 -13.65 21.92 15.58
C LEU A 90 -13.42 22.16 17.07
N SER A 91 -14.53 22.28 17.80
CA SER A 91 -14.50 22.21 19.25
C SER A 91 -14.28 20.77 19.72
N THR A 92 -13.65 20.58 20.87
CA THR A 92 -13.29 19.26 21.43
C THR A 92 -14.50 18.41 21.80
N ASP A 93 -15.68 19.01 21.96
CA ASP A 93 -16.96 18.35 22.20
C ASP A 93 -17.71 17.97 20.91
N HIS A 94 -17.17 18.33 19.73
CA HIS A 94 -17.79 18.00 18.46
C HIS A 94 -17.68 16.48 18.19
N PRO A 95 -18.76 15.79 17.74
CA PRO A 95 -18.74 14.33 17.52
C PRO A 95 -17.71 13.83 16.48
N LEU A 96 -17.24 14.72 15.59
CA LEU A 96 -16.21 14.43 14.59
C LEU A 96 -14.79 14.83 15.02
N TYR A 97 -14.60 15.37 16.23
CA TYR A 97 -13.27 15.72 16.75
C TYR A 97 -12.40 14.47 16.91
N ARG A 98 -11.08 14.62 16.72
CA ARG A 98 -10.07 13.55 16.76
C ARG A 98 -9.03 13.88 17.83
N PHE A 99 -8.82 13.03 18.83
CA PHE A 99 -7.82 13.26 19.88
C PHE A 99 -6.41 12.82 19.50
N SER A 100 -6.26 12.06 18.42
CA SER A 100 -5.02 11.57 17.86
C SER A 100 -4.76 12.16 16.47
N GLY A 101 -3.48 12.26 16.07
CA GLY A 101 -3.12 12.63 14.69
C GLY A 101 -3.32 11.50 13.68
N HIS A 102 -3.83 10.34 14.09
CA HIS A 102 -3.98 9.19 13.23
C HIS A 102 -5.26 9.35 12.37
N PRO A 103 -5.22 9.04 11.06
CA PRO A 103 -6.41 9.15 10.20
C PRO A 103 -7.53 8.17 10.60
N PHE A 104 -7.19 7.16 11.41
CA PHE A 104 -8.10 6.08 11.83
C PHE A 104 -8.35 6.10 13.34
N GLU A 105 -8.96 7.16 13.86
CA GLU A 105 -9.44 7.21 15.26
C GLU A 105 -10.93 6.88 15.36
N ILE A 106 -11.35 6.41 16.54
CA ILE A 106 -12.75 6.09 16.87
C ILE A 106 -13.66 7.26 16.49
N TYR A 107 -14.73 6.96 15.76
CA TYR A 107 -15.74 7.96 15.41
C TYR A 107 -17.15 7.43 15.61
N THR A 108 -18.06 8.31 15.98
CA THR A 108 -19.49 8.02 16.07
C THR A 108 -20.13 8.20 14.70
N GLU A 109 -20.61 7.11 14.10
CA GLU A 109 -21.41 7.17 12.88
C GLU A 109 -22.89 7.35 13.24
N SER A 110 -23.56 8.30 12.60
CA SER A 110 -25.02 8.42 12.61
C SER A 110 -25.54 8.01 11.24
N LYS A 111 -26.42 6.99 11.20
CA LYS A 111 -26.87 6.33 9.97
C LYS A 111 -27.58 7.22 8.96
N HIS A 112 -27.99 8.45 9.32
CA HIS A 112 -28.84 9.32 8.49
C HIS A 112 -28.31 10.76 8.33
N LYS A 113 -26.97 10.95 8.31
CA LYS A 113 -26.38 12.21 7.84
C LYS A 113 -26.18 12.19 6.33
N PRO A 114 -26.25 13.35 5.63
CA PRO A 114 -25.92 13.44 4.21
C PRO A 114 -24.47 13.02 3.93
N PHE A 115 -23.61 13.06 4.95
CA PHE A 115 -22.24 12.53 4.93
C PHE A 115 -22.01 11.60 6.13
N PRO A 116 -22.16 10.27 5.99
CA PRO A 116 -21.63 9.30 6.93
C PRO A 116 -20.15 9.56 7.23
N ALA A 117 -19.75 9.38 8.50
CA ALA A 117 -18.34 9.56 8.92
C ALA A 117 -17.37 8.58 8.22
N LEU A 118 -17.89 7.54 7.55
CA LEU A 118 -17.13 6.64 6.67
C LEU A 118 -16.47 7.33 5.46
N HIS A 119 -16.88 8.55 5.11
CA HIS A 119 -16.33 9.25 3.95
C HIS A 119 -14.99 9.95 4.22
N PHE A 120 -14.55 10.06 5.48
CA PHE A 120 -13.31 10.75 5.87
C PHE A 120 -12.20 9.74 6.21
N ARG A 121 -11.83 8.90 5.24
CA ARG A 121 -10.88 7.78 5.42
C ARG A 121 -9.43 8.16 5.16
N THR A 122 -9.19 9.31 4.53
CA THR A 122 -7.83 9.76 4.18
C THR A 122 -7.33 10.92 5.04
N LEU A 123 -8.22 11.68 5.70
CA LEU A 123 -7.84 12.83 6.52
C LEU A 123 -7.22 12.44 7.86
N HIS A 124 -6.08 13.02 8.17
CA HIS A 124 -5.45 12.94 9.48
C HIS A 124 -6.31 13.65 10.53
N GLY A 125 -6.25 13.20 11.79
CA GLY A 125 -7.02 13.84 12.86
C GLY A 125 -6.72 15.33 13.04
N THR A 126 -5.50 15.77 12.74
CA THR A 126 -5.14 17.20 12.70
C THR A 126 -5.88 17.95 11.59
N GLU A 127 -5.98 17.37 10.39
CA GLU A 127 -6.70 17.95 9.24
C GLU A 127 -8.21 17.97 9.49
N VAL A 128 -8.76 16.94 10.16
CA VAL A 128 -10.18 16.92 10.58
C VAL A 128 -10.47 18.03 11.59
N ASN A 129 -9.59 18.20 12.58
CA ASN A 129 -9.78 19.20 13.62
C ASN A 129 -9.60 20.64 13.12
N ASP A 130 -8.81 20.84 12.06
CA ASP A 130 -8.63 22.12 11.39
C ASP A 130 -8.31 21.91 9.90
N VAL A 131 -9.33 21.99 9.03
CA VAL A 131 -9.17 21.74 7.59
C VAL A 131 -8.26 22.76 6.89
N ARG A 132 -7.94 23.89 7.54
CA ARG A 132 -6.95 24.84 7.00
C ARG A 132 -5.58 24.18 6.83
N ILE A 133 -5.23 23.25 7.70
CA ILE A 133 -3.98 22.48 7.60
C ILE A 133 -3.90 21.78 6.24
N PHE A 134 -4.99 21.15 5.82
CA PHE A 134 -5.05 20.53 4.50
C PHE A 134 -4.97 21.55 3.37
N PHE A 135 -5.72 22.66 3.42
CA PHE A 135 -5.68 23.65 2.34
C PHE A 135 -4.28 24.28 2.17
N GLU A 136 -3.61 24.60 3.28
CA GLU A 136 -2.24 25.11 3.27
C GLU A 136 -1.26 24.09 2.67
N GLU A 137 -1.37 22.81 3.03
CA GLU A 137 -0.55 21.74 2.45
C GLU A 137 -0.85 21.53 0.95
N PHE A 138 -2.13 21.44 0.59
CA PHE A 138 -2.60 21.14 -0.76
C PHE A 138 -2.24 22.24 -1.77
N PHE A 139 -2.50 23.51 -1.43
CA PHE A 139 -2.15 24.65 -2.29
C PHE A 139 -0.69 25.07 -2.16
N GLY A 140 0.00 24.63 -1.09
CA GLY A 140 1.46 24.73 -0.96
C GLY A 140 2.19 23.70 -1.83
N TYR A 141 1.62 22.51 -2.03
CA TYR A 141 2.17 21.48 -2.91
C TYR A 141 2.10 21.88 -4.39
N LYS A 142 0.95 22.39 -4.83
CA LYS A 142 0.73 22.89 -6.20
C LYS A 142 -0.23 24.07 -6.23
N SER A 143 0.01 25.02 -7.13
CA SER A 143 -0.89 26.17 -7.27
C SER A 143 -2.24 25.75 -7.85
N LEU A 144 -3.26 26.62 -7.71
CA LEU A 144 -4.58 26.40 -8.31
C LEU A 144 -4.50 26.10 -9.82
N GLU A 145 -3.62 26.81 -10.55
CA GLU A 145 -3.48 26.62 -11.99
C GLU A 145 -2.74 25.33 -12.34
N ASP A 146 -1.76 24.92 -11.53
CA ASP A 146 -1.08 23.62 -11.71
C ASP A 146 -2.04 22.46 -11.48
N TRP A 147 -2.89 22.54 -10.44
CA TRP A 147 -3.92 21.53 -10.19
C TRP A 147 -4.93 21.43 -11.33
N ARG A 148 -5.36 22.57 -11.88
CA ARG A 148 -6.22 22.58 -13.07
C ARG A 148 -5.53 21.94 -14.27
N GLY A 149 -4.26 22.26 -14.51
CA GLY A 149 -3.46 21.66 -15.59
C GLY A 149 -3.32 20.15 -15.45
N ILE A 150 -3.18 19.64 -14.21
CA ILE A 150 -3.16 18.20 -13.92
C ILE A 150 -4.50 17.55 -14.28
N LEU A 151 -5.62 18.16 -13.87
CA LEU A 151 -6.96 17.64 -14.18
C LEU A 151 -7.23 17.63 -15.69
N ASP A 152 -6.79 18.68 -16.41
CA ASP A 152 -6.90 18.74 -17.87
C ASP A 152 -6.04 17.65 -18.54
N SER A 153 -4.84 17.39 -17.99
CA SER A 153 -3.94 16.34 -18.48
C SER A 153 -4.51 14.95 -18.25
N LEU A 154 -5.08 14.69 -17.06
CA LEU A 154 -5.77 13.43 -16.74
C LEU A 154 -6.88 13.16 -17.76
N LEU A 155 -7.73 14.17 -18.00
CA LEU A 155 -8.80 14.06 -18.98
C LEU A 155 -8.26 13.81 -20.39
N TYR A 156 -7.22 14.52 -20.82
CA TYR A 156 -6.60 14.33 -22.13
C TYR A 156 -6.06 12.90 -22.31
N CYS A 157 -5.40 12.34 -21.29
CA CYS A 157 -4.84 10.99 -21.33
C CYS A 157 -5.88 9.89 -21.47
N THR A 158 -7.14 10.11 -21.04
CA THR A 158 -8.22 9.12 -21.23
C THR A 158 -8.51 8.82 -22.71
N GLY A 159 -8.02 9.65 -23.64
CA GLY A 159 -8.09 9.39 -25.07
C GLY A 159 -7.19 8.25 -25.57
N GLY A 160 -6.30 7.71 -24.74
CA GLY A 160 -5.48 6.51 -25.01
C GLY A 160 -4.33 6.72 -26.00
N LYS A 161 -4.05 7.96 -26.43
CA LYS A 161 -2.95 8.29 -27.37
C LYS A 161 -1.62 8.53 -26.67
N ILE A 162 -1.68 9.02 -25.44
CA ILE A 162 -0.54 9.45 -24.62
C ILE A 162 -0.90 9.11 -23.17
N THR A 163 0.02 8.51 -22.41
CA THR A 163 -0.17 8.22 -20.98
C THR A 163 0.36 9.36 -20.11
N LEU A 164 -0.11 9.47 -18.87
CA LEU A 164 0.32 10.55 -17.96
C LEU A 164 1.86 10.63 -17.81
N ASP A 165 2.53 9.48 -17.76
CA ASP A 165 3.98 9.34 -17.63
C ASP A 165 4.76 9.90 -18.84
N GLN A 166 4.10 10.07 -20.00
CA GLN A 166 4.68 10.67 -21.19
C GLN A 166 4.53 12.20 -21.22
N ILE A 167 3.55 12.75 -20.49
CA ILE A 167 3.28 14.20 -20.42
C ILE A 167 4.14 14.83 -19.34
N TYR A 168 4.16 14.24 -18.16
CA TYR A 168 4.98 14.70 -17.06
C TYR A 168 6.23 13.82 -16.99
N ASN A 169 7.41 14.42 -17.19
CA ASN A 169 8.70 13.79 -16.87
C ASN A 169 8.90 13.71 -15.34
N SER A 170 7.84 13.31 -14.64
CA SER A 170 7.66 13.36 -13.19
C SER A 170 7.48 11.94 -12.68
N LYS A 171 8.04 11.67 -11.50
CA LYS A 171 8.23 10.31 -11.00
C LYS A 171 6.92 9.76 -10.42
N VAL A 172 6.40 8.62 -10.87
CA VAL A 172 5.23 7.80 -10.38
C VAL A 172 4.57 8.20 -9.05
N TYR A 173 5.35 8.35 -7.98
CA TYR A 173 4.91 8.89 -6.68
C TYR A 173 4.15 10.21 -6.75
N GLU A 174 4.49 11.10 -7.68
CA GLU A 174 3.76 12.34 -7.89
C GLU A 174 2.33 12.07 -8.36
N THR A 175 2.11 11.02 -9.17
CA THR A 175 0.78 10.54 -9.57
C THR A 175 0.01 9.93 -8.40
N VAL A 176 0.67 9.16 -7.52
CA VAL A 176 0.06 8.61 -6.31
C VAL A 176 -0.37 9.73 -5.36
N LEU A 177 0.51 10.73 -5.13
CA LEU A 177 0.18 11.91 -4.34
C LEU A 177 -0.95 12.74 -4.97
N ILE A 178 -0.94 12.92 -6.29
CA ILE A 178 -2.02 13.62 -7.01
C ILE A 178 -3.36 12.93 -6.74
N ARG A 179 -3.42 11.59 -6.82
CA ARG A 179 -4.63 10.83 -6.49
C ARG A 179 -5.05 11.04 -5.03
N GLU A 180 -4.10 10.91 -4.10
CA GLU A 180 -4.37 11.08 -2.66
C GLU A 180 -4.92 12.46 -2.36
N TYR A 181 -4.29 13.51 -2.90
CA TYR A 181 -4.73 14.90 -2.74
C TYR A 181 -6.10 15.14 -3.39
N ILE A 182 -6.38 14.52 -4.55
CA ILE A 182 -7.70 14.59 -5.18
C ILE A 182 -8.76 13.99 -4.27
N GLU A 183 -8.51 12.82 -3.69
CA GLU A 183 -9.45 12.18 -2.77
C GLU A 183 -9.62 12.97 -1.48
N LYS A 184 -8.52 13.36 -0.82
CA LYS A 184 -8.54 14.19 0.39
C LYS A 184 -9.29 15.50 0.14
N MET A 185 -9.16 16.12 -1.04
CA MET A 185 -9.88 17.34 -1.38
C MET A 185 -11.40 17.11 -1.41
N VAL A 186 -11.87 15.99 -1.99
CA VAL A 186 -13.31 15.65 -1.94
C VAL A 186 -13.76 15.44 -0.49
N GLU A 187 -12.96 14.73 0.31
CA GLU A 187 -13.25 14.50 1.74
C GLU A 187 -13.32 15.81 2.52
N VAL A 188 -12.32 16.68 2.42
CA VAL A 188 -12.30 17.98 3.11
C VAL A 188 -13.49 18.83 2.72
N MET A 189 -13.82 18.89 1.43
CA MET A 189 -14.95 19.71 1.00
C MET A 189 -16.30 19.12 1.46
N GLY A 190 -16.43 17.79 1.51
CA GLY A 190 -17.58 17.13 2.13
C GLY A 190 -17.65 17.40 3.64
N PHE A 191 -16.50 17.42 4.31
CA PHE A 191 -16.38 17.73 5.74
C PHE A 191 -16.80 19.16 6.05
N VAL A 192 -16.34 20.13 5.25
CA VAL A 192 -16.77 21.53 5.33
C VAL A 192 -18.27 21.64 5.06
N CYS A 193 -18.80 20.87 4.11
CA CYS A 193 -20.23 20.83 3.83
C CYS A 193 -21.01 20.46 5.10
N GLU A 194 -20.66 19.35 5.74
CA GLU A 194 -21.32 18.84 6.95
C GLU A 194 -21.19 19.81 8.14
N THR A 195 -20.00 20.33 8.40
CA THR A 195 -19.69 21.04 9.65
C THR A 195 -19.92 22.55 9.60
N LYS A 196 -19.93 23.15 8.40
CA LYS A 196 -20.06 24.60 8.21
C LYS A 196 -21.20 24.95 7.27
N SER A 197 -21.22 24.36 6.07
CA SER A 197 -22.16 24.79 5.03
C SER A 197 -23.61 24.39 5.31
N LEU A 198 -23.88 23.17 5.79
CA LEU A 198 -25.23 22.75 6.17
C LEU A 198 -25.79 23.58 7.35
N PRO A 199 -25.03 23.82 8.44
CA PRO A 199 -25.45 24.77 9.48
C PRO A 199 -25.74 26.18 8.93
N TYR A 200 -24.90 26.69 8.04
CA TYR A 200 -25.10 27.99 7.40
C TYR A 200 -26.41 28.04 6.60
N ILE A 201 -26.68 27.02 5.77
CA ILE A 201 -27.92 26.93 4.98
C ILE A 201 -29.16 26.81 5.85
N LYS A 202 -29.10 26.03 6.94
CA LYS A 202 -30.21 25.93 7.90
C LYS A 202 -30.59 27.27 8.53
N ILE A 203 -29.62 28.19 8.70
CA ILE A 203 -29.86 29.51 9.30
C ILE A 203 -30.28 30.55 8.25
N HIS A 204 -29.65 30.53 7.07
CA HIS A 204 -29.75 31.63 6.10
C HIS A 204 -30.58 31.30 4.86
N HIS A 205 -30.85 30.01 4.58
CA HIS A 205 -31.43 29.50 3.33
C HIS A 205 -32.37 28.30 3.58
N ALA A 206 -33.05 28.27 4.73
CA ALA A 206 -33.86 27.13 5.16
C ALA A 206 -35.03 26.79 4.22
N GLU A 207 -35.55 27.75 3.45
CA GLU A 207 -36.61 27.51 2.48
C GLU A 207 -36.10 26.92 1.15
N ASP A 208 -34.80 27.06 0.88
CA ASP A 208 -34.18 26.61 -0.37
C ASP A 208 -33.79 25.12 -0.32
N PHE A 209 -33.61 24.55 0.88
CA PHE A 209 -33.19 23.15 1.10
C PHE A 209 -34.03 22.45 2.18
N ARG A 210 -34.75 21.38 1.81
CA ARG A 210 -35.40 20.47 2.77
C ARG A 210 -34.40 19.40 3.23
N ILE A 211 -33.81 19.59 4.40
CA ILE A 211 -32.98 18.57 5.05
C ILE A 211 -33.86 17.88 6.10
N GLU A 212 -34.36 16.69 5.79
CA GLU A 212 -35.06 15.85 6.76
C GLU A 212 -34.08 15.42 7.86
N ALA A 213 -34.44 15.65 9.13
CA ALA A 213 -33.66 15.24 10.28
C ALA A 213 -34.47 14.20 11.06
N GLU A 214 -34.03 12.95 11.03
CA GLU A 214 -34.57 11.89 11.88
C GLU A 214 -33.56 11.55 12.97
N GLU A 215 -34.04 11.48 14.22
CA GLU A 215 -33.31 10.98 15.39
C GLU A 215 -33.36 9.45 15.39
N GLU A 216 -32.22 8.75 15.47
CA GLU A 216 -31.95 7.62 16.40
C GLU A 216 -30.73 6.73 16.07
N GLU A 217 -30.29 6.03 17.13
CA GLU A 217 -29.29 4.96 17.34
C GLU A 217 -27.93 5.04 16.61
N ALA A 218 -26.96 5.59 17.35
CA ALA A 218 -25.53 5.43 17.09
C ALA A 218 -25.09 3.98 17.36
N ALA A 219 -24.55 3.32 16.34
CA ALA A 219 -23.80 2.08 16.51
C ALA A 219 -22.30 2.41 16.53
N ILE A 220 -21.58 1.87 17.51
CA ILE A 220 -20.12 1.90 17.50
C ILE A 220 -19.67 0.88 16.46
N MET A 221 -19.22 1.35 15.30
CA MET A 221 -18.60 0.50 14.28
C MET A 221 -17.08 0.71 14.31
N VAL A 222 -16.37 -0.41 14.28
CA VAL A 222 -14.90 -0.46 14.37
C VAL A 222 -14.36 -0.52 12.95
N ASN A 223 -13.65 0.52 12.50
CA ASN A 223 -12.73 0.34 11.37
C ASN A 223 -11.57 -0.56 11.84
N PRO A 224 -11.12 -1.53 11.02
CA PRO A 224 -10.13 -2.50 11.44
C PRO A 224 -8.81 -1.84 11.88
N ILE A 225 -8.22 -2.50 12.87
CA ILE A 225 -7.04 -2.21 13.70
C ILE A 225 -5.87 -1.60 12.90
N PRO A 226 -5.13 -0.64 13.48
CA PRO A 226 -4.44 0.43 12.74
C PRO A 226 -3.28 -0.07 11.90
N LEU A 227 -3.06 0.63 10.78
CA LEU A 227 -1.79 0.67 10.05
C LEU A 227 -0.63 0.73 11.06
N MET A 228 0.32 -0.20 10.91
CA MET A 228 1.61 -0.10 11.59
C MET A 228 2.16 1.34 11.46
N ARG A 229 2.91 1.78 12.47
CA ARG A 229 3.65 3.03 12.37
C ARG A 229 4.76 2.85 11.33
N PHE A 230 4.46 3.20 10.09
CA PHE A 230 5.42 3.36 9.02
C PHE A 230 6.18 4.67 9.24
N THR A 231 7.50 4.61 9.14
CA THR A 231 8.38 5.79 9.21
C THR A 231 8.25 6.62 7.93
N GLU A 232 7.92 5.98 6.80
CA GLU A 232 7.58 6.63 5.55
C GLU A 232 6.17 7.25 5.60
N LYS A 233 6.12 8.59 5.62
CA LYS A 233 4.87 9.39 5.70
C LYS A 233 3.77 8.92 4.74
N ASN A 234 4.14 8.39 3.56
CA ASN A 234 3.19 8.08 2.48
C ASN A 234 2.96 6.57 2.28
N PHE A 235 3.52 5.71 3.12
CA PHE A 235 3.26 4.27 3.05
C PHE A 235 1.76 3.93 3.20
N PRO A 236 0.98 4.61 4.07
CA PRO A 236 -0.47 4.45 4.12
C PRO A 236 -1.17 4.63 2.77
N ALA A 237 -0.70 5.57 1.95
CA ALA A 237 -1.27 5.83 0.62
C ALA A 237 -1.07 4.64 -0.34
N VAL A 238 0.02 3.88 -0.18
CA VAL A 238 0.29 2.66 -0.97
C VAL A 238 -0.69 1.55 -0.59
N ILE A 239 -0.93 1.34 0.71
CA ILE A 239 -1.91 0.35 1.20
C ILE A 239 -3.31 0.71 0.72
N ASN A 240 -3.69 1.98 0.83
CA ASN A 240 -4.99 2.46 0.35
C ASN A 240 -5.12 2.30 -1.19
N PHE A 241 -4.08 2.62 -1.95
CA PHE A 241 -4.08 2.38 -3.40
C PHE A 241 -4.28 0.90 -3.73
N ILE A 242 -3.57 0.00 -3.05
CA ILE A 242 -3.75 -1.44 -3.25
C ILE A 242 -5.17 -1.86 -2.88
N ALA A 243 -5.71 -1.40 -1.75
CA ALA A 243 -7.06 -1.70 -1.32
C ALA A 243 -8.12 -1.26 -2.34
N ASP A 244 -8.01 -0.02 -2.86
CA ASP A 244 -8.98 0.56 -3.78
C ASP A 244 -8.88 0.03 -5.23
N VAL A 245 -7.69 -0.41 -5.64
CA VAL A 245 -7.46 -0.86 -7.02
C VAL A 245 -7.61 -2.36 -7.14
N ILE A 246 -7.12 -3.12 -6.14
CA ILE A 246 -7.10 -4.58 -6.16
C ILE A 246 -8.27 -5.16 -5.37
N GLU A 247 -8.90 -4.40 -4.46
CA GLU A 247 -10.03 -4.86 -3.63
C GLU A 247 -9.76 -6.24 -2.99
N PRO A 248 -8.62 -6.44 -2.28
CA PRO A 248 -8.34 -7.70 -1.60
C PRO A 248 -9.33 -7.91 -0.44
N GLU A 249 -9.53 -9.15 0.01
CA GLU A 249 -10.26 -9.43 1.25
C GLU A 249 -9.48 -8.91 2.47
N LYS A 250 -8.15 -9.14 2.47
CA LYS A 250 -7.24 -8.77 3.57
C LYS A 250 -5.87 -8.41 3.05
N ILE A 251 -5.21 -7.47 3.72
CA ILE A 251 -3.78 -7.16 3.54
C ILE A 251 -3.06 -7.35 4.88
N TYR A 252 -1.99 -8.14 4.87
CA TYR A 252 -1.09 -8.26 6.02
C TYR A 252 0.26 -7.63 5.68
N CYS A 253 0.89 -6.97 6.66
CA CYS A 253 2.22 -6.40 6.57
C CYS A 253 3.17 -7.19 7.48
N LEU A 254 4.22 -7.76 6.88
CA LEU A 254 5.19 -8.62 7.53
C LEU A 254 6.58 -8.02 7.49
N ASN A 255 7.39 -8.37 8.49
CA ASN A 255 8.81 -8.04 8.59
C ASN A 255 9.09 -6.54 8.39
N HIS A 256 8.17 -5.70 8.85
CA HIS A 256 8.30 -4.25 8.78
C HIS A 256 9.53 -3.79 9.58
N ARG A 257 10.40 -3.02 8.93
CA ARG A 257 11.54 -2.35 9.55
C ARG A 257 11.81 -1.04 8.86
N SER A 258 12.40 -0.09 9.57
CA SER A 258 12.91 1.15 8.98
C SER A 258 14.43 1.10 8.88
N ASP A 259 14.99 1.49 7.74
CA ASP A 259 16.43 1.63 7.57
C ASP A 259 16.94 2.95 8.20
N PRO A 260 18.27 3.16 8.32
CA PRO A 260 18.82 4.41 8.86
C PRO A 260 18.46 5.67 8.09
N ASP A 261 18.04 5.55 6.82
CA ASP A 261 17.56 6.64 5.97
C ASP A 261 16.05 6.92 6.18
N GLY A 262 15.38 6.15 7.04
CA GLY A 262 13.95 6.26 7.33
C GLY A 262 13.04 5.59 6.31
N LYS A 263 13.54 4.66 5.49
CA LYS A 263 12.73 3.87 4.54
C LYS A 263 12.21 2.59 5.16
N ASP A 264 10.97 2.24 4.86
CA ASP A 264 10.28 1.09 5.44
C ASP A 264 10.35 -0.13 4.54
N HIS A 265 11.06 -1.19 4.96
CA HIS A 265 11.04 -2.48 4.28
C HIS A 265 9.92 -3.33 4.86
N ALA A 266 9.09 -3.93 4.00
CA ALA A 266 8.04 -4.86 4.41
C ALA A 266 7.68 -5.86 3.29
N ASP A 267 7.13 -7.01 3.68
CA ASP A 267 6.45 -7.94 2.77
C ASP A 267 4.95 -7.86 3.01
N LEU A 268 4.19 -7.57 1.95
CA LEU A 268 2.73 -7.56 2.01
C LEU A 268 2.15 -8.91 1.59
N ILE A 269 1.16 -9.40 2.32
CA ILE A 269 0.30 -10.50 1.84
C ILE A 269 -1.04 -9.91 1.42
N LEU A 270 -1.46 -10.16 0.19
CA LEU A 270 -2.80 -9.82 -0.29
C LEU A 270 -3.61 -11.11 -0.43
N VAL A 271 -4.76 -11.15 0.24
CA VAL A 271 -5.74 -12.24 0.09
C VAL A 271 -6.77 -11.82 -0.95
N ILE A 272 -6.69 -12.40 -2.14
CA ILE A 272 -7.52 -12.03 -3.29
C ILE A 272 -8.83 -12.83 -3.29
N PRO A 273 -10.00 -12.18 -3.49
CA PRO A 273 -11.28 -12.88 -3.62
C PRO A 273 -11.26 -13.95 -4.71
N GLU A 274 -12.03 -15.03 -4.55
CA GLU A 274 -12.01 -16.15 -5.52
C GLU A 274 -12.49 -15.77 -6.91
N LYS A 275 -13.45 -14.85 -6.97
CA LYS A 275 -14.03 -14.35 -8.21
C LYS A 275 -13.51 -12.94 -8.46
N TYR A 276 -12.20 -12.82 -8.62
CA TYR A 276 -11.57 -11.58 -9.04
C TYR A 276 -11.41 -11.55 -10.56
N PRO A 277 -11.77 -10.46 -11.25
CA PRO A 277 -11.79 -10.41 -12.72
C PRO A 277 -10.39 -10.46 -13.35
N GLN A 278 -9.35 -10.03 -12.62
CA GLN A 278 -7.97 -9.98 -13.11
C GLN A 278 -7.16 -11.21 -12.68
N THR A 279 -6.16 -11.55 -13.49
CA THR A 279 -5.16 -12.57 -13.20
C THR A 279 -4.13 -12.08 -12.17
N PHE A 280 -3.40 -13.02 -11.55
CA PHE A 280 -2.31 -12.66 -10.63
C PHE A 280 -1.20 -11.86 -11.31
N GLU A 281 -0.93 -12.08 -12.60
CA GLU A 281 0.08 -11.31 -13.35
C GLU A 281 -0.34 -9.84 -13.53
N GLU A 282 -1.63 -9.60 -13.78
CA GLU A 282 -2.19 -8.25 -13.87
C GLU A 282 -2.18 -7.56 -12.49
N ILE A 283 -2.57 -8.26 -11.42
CA ILE A 283 -2.49 -7.75 -10.05
C ILE A 283 -1.03 -7.46 -9.68
N GLU A 284 -0.09 -8.35 -9.99
CA GLU A 284 1.34 -8.11 -9.79
C GLU A 284 1.83 -6.87 -10.53
N THR A 285 1.28 -6.55 -11.69
CA THR A 285 1.64 -5.33 -12.44
C THR A 285 1.15 -4.09 -11.70
N ILE A 286 -0.06 -4.12 -11.15
CA ILE A 286 -0.62 -3.05 -10.31
C ILE A 286 0.20 -2.88 -9.02
N VAL A 287 0.57 -3.98 -8.37
CA VAL A 287 1.43 -3.98 -7.18
C VAL A 287 2.82 -3.44 -7.50
N LYS A 288 3.44 -3.89 -8.60
CA LYS A 288 4.74 -3.36 -9.05
C LYS A 288 4.64 -1.86 -9.31
N PHE A 289 3.55 -1.39 -9.91
CA PHE A 289 3.27 0.03 -10.10
C PHE A 289 3.18 0.78 -8.77
N ALA A 290 2.41 0.26 -7.80
CA ALA A 290 2.32 0.82 -6.45
C ALA A 290 3.69 0.90 -5.75
N PHE A 291 4.59 -0.02 -6.06
CA PHE A 291 5.93 -0.14 -5.45
C PHE A 291 7.06 0.50 -6.27
N LEU A 292 6.79 1.23 -7.37
CA LEU A 292 7.84 1.76 -8.27
C LEU A 292 8.87 2.67 -7.57
N LYS A 293 8.53 3.26 -6.41
CA LYS A 293 9.46 4.00 -5.54
C LYS A 293 9.78 3.32 -4.20
N HIS A 294 9.11 2.20 -3.93
CA HIS A 294 9.26 1.39 -2.73
C HIS A 294 9.83 0.03 -3.12
N LEU A 295 10.98 0.04 -3.81
CA LEU A 295 11.64 -1.19 -4.31
C LEU A 295 12.04 -2.14 -3.17
N HIS A 296 12.09 -1.61 -1.95
CA HIS A 296 12.30 -2.32 -0.70
C HIS A 296 11.07 -3.13 -0.22
N LEU A 297 9.93 -3.04 -0.93
CA LEU A 297 8.73 -3.82 -0.67
C LEU A 297 8.62 -5.06 -1.55
N SER A 298 8.11 -6.11 -0.94
CA SER A 298 7.64 -7.31 -1.61
C SER A 298 6.18 -7.54 -1.33
N CYS A 299 5.55 -8.33 -2.20
CA CYS A 299 4.15 -8.66 -2.09
C CYS A 299 3.94 -10.10 -2.53
N THR A 300 3.08 -10.78 -1.80
CA THR A 300 2.68 -12.16 -2.02
C THR A 300 1.17 -12.23 -2.16
N LEU A 301 0.71 -12.82 -3.26
CA LEU A 301 -0.72 -12.99 -3.53
C LEU A 301 -1.17 -14.39 -3.13
N PHE A 302 -2.25 -14.49 -2.38
CA PHE A 302 -2.95 -15.76 -2.15
C PHE A 302 -4.40 -15.66 -2.56
N LYS A 303 -4.93 -16.73 -3.15
CA LYS A 303 -6.37 -16.86 -3.31
C LYS A 303 -7.02 -17.08 -1.96
N SER A 304 -8.21 -16.50 -1.77
CA SER A 304 -9.00 -16.61 -0.55
C SER A 304 -9.17 -18.06 -0.07
N SER A 305 -9.63 -18.98 -0.94
CA SER A 305 -9.84 -20.38 -0.54
C SER A 305 -8.57 -21.06 -0.06
N PHE A 306 -7.45 -20.78 -0.72
CA PHE A 306 -6.15 -21.30 -0.31
C PHE A 306 -5.74 -20.72 1.04
N PHE A 307 -5.82 -19.40 1.20
CA PHE A 307 -5.50 -18.72 2.46
C PHE A 307 -6.30 -19.28 3.63
N HIS A 308 -7.64 -19.30 3.52
CA HIS A 308 -8.53 -19.78 4.58
C HIS A 308 -8.29 -21.25 4.89
N LYS A 309 -8.03 -22.09 3.87
CA LYS A 309 -7.65 -23.49 4.07
C LYS A 309 -6.39 -23.59 4.92
N MET A 310 -5.32 -22.90 4.54
CA MET A 310 -4.03 -22.99 5.23
C MET A 310 -4.10 -22.49 6.68
N VAL A 311 -4.87 -21.42 6.95
CA VAL A 311 -5.12 -20.96 8.32
C VAL A 311 -5.92 -22.01 9.11
N SER A 312 -6.98 -22.58 8.52
CA SER A 312 -7.83 -23.58 9.18
C SER A 312 -7.13 -24.91 9.48
N GLU A 313 -6.06 -25.22 8.74
CA GLU A 313 -5.20 -26.39 8.91
C GLU A 313 -4.03 -26.12 9.86
N GLY A 314 -3.92 -24.91 10.41
CA GLY A 314 -2.83 -24.49 11.29
C GLY A 314 -1.47 -24.59 10.62
N HIS A 315 -1.34 -24.03 9.41
CA HIS A 315 -0.07 -23.99 8.72
C HIS A 315 0.90 -23.00 9.36
N ILE A 316 2.12 -23.45 9.72
CA ILE A 316 3.15 -22.70 10.46
C ILE A 316 3.28 -21.25 9.97
N TYR A 317 3.54 -21.07 8.66
CA TYR A 317 3.68 -19.73 8.08
C TYR A 317 2.45 -18.84 8.30
N PHE A 318 1.24 -19.30 7.99
CA PHE A 318 0.04 -18.47 8.09
C PHE A 318 -0.36 -18.23 9.54
N SER A 319 -0.18 -19.23 10.41
CA SER A 319 -0.49 -19.12 11.84
C SER A 319 0.40 -18.08 12.53
N MET A 320 1.66 -17.94 12.11
CA MET A 320 2.57 -16.95 12.68
C MET A 320 2.44 -15.59 11.99
N ALA A 321 2.39 -15.58 10.66
CA ALA A 321 2.45 -14.36 9.87
C ALA A 321 1.12 -13.61 9.82
N CYS A 322 -0.03 -14.30 9.80
CA CYS A 322 -1.33 -13.69 9.51
C CYS A 322 -2.15 -13.54 10.79
N ASN A 323 -1.73 -12.64 11.68
CA ASN A 323 -2.36 -12.38 12.97
C ASN A 323 -2.96 -10.95 13.03
N ALA A 324 -3.59 -10.58 14.15
CA ALA A 324 -4.21 -9.27 14.29
C ALA A 324 -3.21 -8.09 14.28
N GLU A 325 -1.96 -8.31 14.69
CA GLU A 325 -0.91 -7.28 14.74
C GLU A 325 -0.32 -6.95 13.36
N SER A 326 -0.38 -7.91 12.44
CA SER A 326 0.11 -7.80 11.06
C SER A 326 -0.98 -7.39 10.08
N LEU A 327 -2.26 -7.43 10.48
CA LEU A 327 -3.37 -7.04 9.61
C LEU A 327 -3.39 -5.52 9.42
N VAL A 328 -3.28 -5.06 8.17
CA VAL A 328 -3.25 -3.63 7.82
C VAL A 328 -4.47 -3.19 7.00
N TYR A 329 -5.26 -4.15 6.50
CA TYR A 329 -6.54 -3.90 5.83
C TYR A 329 -7.43 -5.14 5.91
N ASP A 330 -8.72 -4.95 6.15
CA ASP A 330 -9.76 -5.98 6.10
C ASP A 330 -11.03 -5.38 5.51
N ASP A 331 -11.58 -5.98 4.46
CA ASP A 331 -12.82 -5.53 3.82
C ASP A 331 -14.08 -5.91 4.63
N GLY A 332 -13.93 -6.73 5.68
CA GLY A 332 -15.02 -7.21 6.52
C GLY A 332 -15.93 -8.26 5.86
N SER A 333 -15.63 -8.68 4.62
CA SER A 333 -16.45 -9.66 3.87
C SER A 333 -16.42 -11.06 4.49
N LYS A 334 -15.34 -11.39 5.19
CA LYS A 334 -15.15 -12.67 5.89
C LYS A 334 -14.59 -12.44 7.29
N PRO A 335 -15.11 -13.17 8.30
CA PRO A 335 -14.61 -13.07 9.66
C PRO A 335 -13.12 -13.43 9.71
N PHE A 336 -12.41 -12.81 10.64
CA PHE A 336 -11.03 -13.14 10.91
C PHE A 336 -10.94 -14.64 11.23
N PRO A 337 -10.15 -15.42 10.46
CA PRO A 337 -10.08 -16.85 10.71
C PRO A 337 -9.46 -17.08 12.09
N ALA A 338 -10.13 -17.89 12.92
CA ALA A 338 -9.57 -18.29 14.20
C ALA A 338 -8.24 -19.02 13.94
N LEU A 339 -7.14 -18.44 14.43
CA LEU A 339 -5.80 -18.99 14.28
C LEU A 339 -5.79 -20.40 14.89
N ARG A 340 -5.80 -21.42 14.02
CA ARG A 340 -5.57 -22.79 14.46
C ARG A 340 -4.07 -23.00 14.57
N LEU A 341 -3.66 -23.64 15.64
CA LEU A 341 -2.30 -24.16 15.79
C LEU A 341 -2.35 -25.68 15.64
N ASP A 342 -1.45 -26.22 14.83
CA ASP A 342 -1.35 -27.64 14.59
C ASP A 342 -0.21 -28.21 15.45
N SER A 343 -0.56 -28.61 16.67
CA SER A 343 0.38 -29.09 17.68
C SER A 343 0.83 -30.54 17.48
N ARG A 344 0.53 -31.14 16.31
CA ARG A 344 0.86 -32.53 16.00
C ARG A 344 2.38 -32.70 15.82
N PRO A 345 3.06 -33.51 16.66
CA PRO A 345 4.51 -33.66 16.61
C PRO A 345 5.03 -34.12 15.24
N GLU A 346 4.27 -34.95 14.52
CA GLU A 346 4.68 -35.46 13.22
C GLU A 346 4.81 -34.37 12.15
N LYS A 347 3.99 -33.30 12.23
CA LYS A 347 4.03 -32.20 11.27
C LYS A 347 5.22 -31.28 11.55
N ILE A 348 5.43 -30.96 12.82
CA ILE A 348 6.58 -30.17 13.31
C ILE A 348 7.88 -30.87 12.92
N GLU A 349 7.99 -32.17 13.21
CA GLU A 349 9.18 -32.96 12.89
C GLU A 349 9.40 -33.09 11.39
N LYS A 350 8.33 -33.27 10.60
CA LYS A 350 8.43 -33.28 9.14
C LYS A 350 8.97 -31.95 8.59
N THR A 351 8.50 -30.81 9.09
CA THR A 351 9.02 -29.49 8.69
C THR A 351 10.51 -29.36 9.01
N ARG A 352 10.96 -29.84 10.19
CA ARG A 352 12.39 -29.87 10.57
C ARG A 352 13.22 -30.76 9.64
N GLN A 353 12.69 -31.94 9.30
CA GLN A 353 13.35 -32.88 8.37
C GLN A 353 13.47 -32.31 6.95
N ASP A 354 12.39 -31.73 6.42
CA ASP A 354 12.37 -31.14 5.08
C ASP A 354 13.41 -30.01 4.95
N PHE A 355 13.53 -29.15 5.97
CA PHE A 355 14.56 -28.11 6.02
C PHE A 355 15.97 -28.71 6.11
N SER A 356 16.19 -29.64 7.04
CA SER A 356 17.50 -30.27 7.28
C SER A 356 18.04 -30.99 6.04
N ILE A 357 17.20 -31.73 5.33
CA ILE A 357 17.56 -32.40 4.08
C ILE A 357 17.96 -31.36 3.02
N GLY A 358 17.17 -30.29 2.87
CA GLY A 358 17.44 -29.22 1.92
C GLY A 358 18.75 -28.48 2.21
N LEU A 359 18.97 -28.08 3.46
CA LEU A 359 20.17 -27.37 3.89
C LEU A 359 21.43 -28.26 3.83
N THR A 360 21.31 -29.55 4.17
CA THR A 360 22.42 -30.50 4.02
C THR A 360 22.86 -30.62 2.56
N LYS A 361 21.90 -30.65 1.63
CA LYS A 361 22.20 -30.63 0.20
C LYS A 361 22.92 -29.33 -0.20
N ALA A 362 22.44 -28.18 0.27
CA ALA A 362 23.08 -26.88 0.03
C ALA A 362 24.53 -26.84 0.56
N LYS A 363 24.76 -27.30 1.80
CA LYS A 363 26.10 -27.42 2.42
C LYS A 363 27.01 -28.37 1.63
N THR A 364 26.48 -29.46 1.04
CA THR A 364 27.24 -30.35 0.16
C THR A 364 27.74 -29.64 -1.10
N PHE A 365 26.89 -28.83 -1.75
CA PHE A 365 27.29 -28.02 -2.90
C PHE A 365 28.35 -26.97 -2.54
N TYR A 366 28.26 -26.38 -1.34
CA TYR A 366 29.28 -25.45 -0.84
C TYR A 366 30.65 -26.12 -0.69
N THR A 367 30.70 -27.29 -0.06
CA THR A 367 31.95 -28.08 0.07
C THR A 367 32.51 -28.49 -1.29
N ALA A 368 31.64 -28.86 -2.24
CA ALA A 368 32.05 -29.15 -3.60
C ALA A 368 32.65 -27.90 -4.29
N ALA A 369 32.03 -26.73 -4.13
CA ALA A 369 32.59 -25.46 -4.63
C ALA A 369 33.99 -25.21 -4.07
N GLN A 370 34.21 -25.39 -2.76
CA GLN A 370 35.52 -25.21 -2.13
C GLN A 370 36.61 -26.11 -2.75
N THR A 371 36.23 -27.30 -3.21
CA THR A 371 37.17 -28.26 -3.81
C THR A 371 37.67 -27.77 -5.16
N TYR A 372 36.81 -27.14 -5.97
CA TYR A 372 37.16 -26.58 -7.29
C TYR A 372 37.68 -25.14 -7.26
N ARG A 373 37.72 -24.50 -6.08
CA ARG A 373 38.09 -23.07 -5.91
C ARG A 373 39.40 -22.69 -6.60
N ASN A 374 40.40 -23.58 -6.58
CA ASN A 374 41.71 -23.32 -7.19
C ASN A 374 41.84 -23.87 -8.61
N ASP A 375 41.11 -24.93 -8.94
CA ASP A 375 41.31 -25.70 -10.17
C ASP A 375 40.37 -25.27 -11.30
N ASN A 376 39.14 -24.89 -10.95
CA ASN A 376 38.14 -24.44 -11.90
C ASN A 376 37.21 -23.41 -11.24
N VAL A 377 37.61 -22.14 -11.30
CA VAL A 377 36.88 -21.02 -10.69
C VAL A 377 35.44 -20.86 -11.21
N ILE A 378 35.18 -21.21 -12.47
CA ILE A 378 33.83 -21.14 -13.05
C ILE A 378 32.95 -22.25 -12.48
N LEU A 379 33.45 -23.48 -12.41
CA LEU A 379 32.72 -24.60 -11.78
C LEU A 379 32.52 -24.34 -10.28
N SER A 380 33.53 -23.79 -9.60
CA SER A 380 33.42 -23.37 -8.20
C SER A 380 32.30 -22.35 -8.02
N ALA A 381 32.24 -21.31 -8.85
CA ALA A 381 31.17 -20.30 -8.80
C ALA A 381 29.79 -20.90 -9.08
N PHE A 382 29.69 -21.82 -10.05
CA PHE A 382 28.45 -22.54 -10.35
C PHE A 382 27.95 -23.38 -9.17
N MET A 383 28.83 -24.15 -8.53
CA MET A 383 28.48 -24.94 -7.35
C MET A 383 28.09 -24.07 -6.17
N LEU A 384 28.78 -22.94 -5.99
CA LEU A 384 28.48 -21.96 -4.95
C LEU A 384 27.10 -21.31 -5.18
N HIS A 385 26.75 -21.01 -6.43
CA HIS A 385 25.41 -20.56 -6.80
C HIS A 385 24.35 -21.59 -6.42
N GLN A 386 24.56 -22.86 -6.77
CA GLN A 386 23.64 -23.94 -6.39
C GLN A 386 23.51 -24.08 -4.86
N ALA A 387 24.60 -23.88 -4.11
CA ALA A 387 24.57 -23.90 -2.65
C ALA A 387 23.69 -22.78 -2.07
N ALA A 388 23.73 -21.56 -2.62
CA ALA A 388 22.86 -20.47 -2.22
C ALA A 388 21.39 -20.73 -2.60
N GLU A 389 21.15 -21.10 -3.87
CA GLU A 389 19.82 -21.41 -4.41
C GLU A 389 19.10 -22.47 -3.57
N LEU A 390 19.78 -23.58 -3.27
CA LEU A 390 19.21 -24.68 -2.51
C LEU A 390 18.92 -24.30 -1.06
N SER A 391 19.73 -23.46 -0.43
CA SER A 391 19.50 -22.99 0.93
C SER A 391 18.25 -22.11 1.01
N LEU A 392 18.13 -21.13 0.10
CA LEU A 392 16.94 -20.27 0.03
C LEU A 392 15.67 -21.09 -0.25
N ARG A 393 15.74 -22.06 -1.17
CA ARG A 393 14.61 -22.95 -1.45
C ARG A 393 14.27 -23.85 -0.26
N ALA A 394 15.25 -24.38 0.46
CA ALA A 394 15.02 -25.22 1.64
C ALA A 394 14.25 -24.44 2.72
N LEU A 395 14.67 -23.20 3.00
CA LEU A 395 14.00 -22.33 3.95
C LEU A 395 12.56 -22.01 3.54
N ASN A 396 12.35 -21.56 2.29
CA ASN A 396 11.02 -21.22 1.82
C ASN A 396 10.07 -22.43 1.78
N ARG A 397 10.53 -23.56 1.24
CA ARG A 397 9.67 -24.75 1.08
C ARG A 397 9.28 -25.35 2.43
N SER A 398 10.20 -25.40 3.39
CA SER A 398 9.91 -26.00 4.70
C SER A 398 8.91 -25.17 5.51
N LEU A 399 9.05 -23.83 5.53
CA LEU A 399 8.18 -22.96 6.32
C LEU A 399 6.88 -22.59 5.60
N THR A 400 6.93 -22.34 4.29
CA THR A 400 5.79 -21.80 3.53
C THR A 400 5.06 -22.84 2.68
N THR A 401 5.65 -24.02 2.46
CA THR A 401 5.24 -25.03 1.46
C THR A 401 5.22 -24.53 0.01
N GLN A 402 5.69 -23.30 -0.24
CA GLN A 402 5.80 -22.73 -1.57
C GLN A 402 7.22 -22.86 -2.12
N ASP A 403 7.30 -22.97 -3.44
CA ASP A 403 8.55 -22.92 -4.18
C ASP A 403 8.43 -21.94 -5.35
N LYS A 404 9.51 -21.22 -5.62
CA LYS A 404 9.62 -20.39 -6.80
C LYS A 404 10.49 -21.11 -7.81
N THR A 405 9.91 -21.50 -8.95
CA THR A 405 10.63 -22.14 -10.06
C THR A 405 11.47 -21.11 -10.81
N THR A 406 12.58 -20.71 -10.19
CA THR A 406 13.56 -19.79 -10.76
C THR A 406 14.97 -20.16 -10.30
N HIS A 407 15.95 -19.89 -11.15
CA HIS A 407 17.36 -19.98 -10.79
C HIS A 407 17.93 -18.64 -10.35
N SER A 408 17.14 -17.56 -10.40
CA SER A 408 17.62 -16.25 -9.98
C SER A 408 17.69 -16.15 -8.46
N ILE A 409 18.90 -15.93 -7.96
CA ILE A 409 19.18 -15.63 -6.55
C ILE A 409 18.44 -14.35 -6.13
N LYS A 410 18.45 -13.28 -6.94
CA LYS A 410 17.69 -12.04 -6.68
C LYS A 410 16.20 -12.35 -6.47
N ALA A 411 15.61 -13.16 -7.35
CA ALA A 411 14.20 -13.52 -7.27
C ALA A 411 13.87 -14.39 -6.05
N LEU A 412 14.80 -15.24 -5.60
CA LEU A 412 14.67 -16.08 -4.40
C LEU A 412 14.89 -15.28 -3.11
N LEU A 413 15.86 -14.37 -3.06
CA LEU A 413 16.06 -13.46 -1.94
C LEU A 413 14.82 -12.60 -1.73
N LYS A 414 14.28 -12.00 -2.80
CA LYS A 414 13.01 -11.25 -2.74
C LYS A 414 11.85 -12.11 -2.26
N PHE A 415 11.79 -13.38 -2.65
CA PHE A 415 10.76 -14.31 -2.18
C PHE A 415 10.91 -14.63 -0.68
N THR A 416 12.15 -14.63 -0.18
CA THR A 416 12.48 -14.95 1.22
C THR A 416 12.22 -13.80 2.20
N LEU A 417 11.99 -12.57 1.70
CA LEU A 417 11.65 -11.40 2.52
C LEU A 417 10.43 -11.62 3.42
N ARG A 418 9.54 -12.53 3.03
CA ARG A 418 8.38 -12.97 3.82
C ARG A 418 8.75 -13.72 5.11
N LEU A 419 9.95 -14.28 5.19
CA LEU A 419 10.45 -15.06 6.33
C LEU A 419 11.47 -14.27 7.15
N THR A 420 12.38 -13.58 6.46
CA THR A 420 13.41 -12.75 7.08
C THR A 420 13.94 -11.74 6.06
N THR A 421 14.37 -10.61 6.58
CA THR A 421 14.95 -9.54 5.77
C THR A 421 16.49 -9.52 5.82
N GLU A 422 17.11 -10.34 6.68
CA GLU A 422 18.57 -10.43 6.87
C GLU A 422 19.27 -11.04 5.65
N LEU A 423 18.67 -12.08 5.06
CA LEU A 423 19.26 -12.78 3.91
C LEU A 423 19.44 -11.86 2.69
N SER A 424 18.52 -10.91 2.49
CA SER A 424 18.65 -9.93 1.42
C SER A 424 19.80 -8.96 1.66
N LEU A 425 19.98 -8.50 2.91
CA LEU A 425 20.98 -7.50 3.26
C LEU A 425 22.43 -7.99 3.08
N ILE A 426 22.67 -9.29 3.20
CA ILE A 426 24.00 -9.89 3.03
C ILE A 426 24.43 -9.93 1.56
N MET A 427 23.46 -10.13 0.68
CA MET A 427 23.70 -10.27 -0.74
C MET A 427 23.66 -8.93 -1.46
N ASP A 428 22.81 -8.02 -0.99
CA ASP A 428 22.58 -6.69 -1.56
C ASP A 428 22.16 -5.69 -0.49
N ASN A 429 23.11 -4.87 -0.01
CA ASN A 429 22.84 -3.76 0.89
C ASN A 429 22.55 -2.42 0.15
N GLY A 430 22.39 -2.45 -1.18
CA GLY A 430 22.17 -1.27 -2.01
C GLY A 430 23.44 -0.56 -2.48
N SER A 431 24.63 -1.10 -2.17
CA SER A 431 25.88 -0.59 -2.74
C SER A 431 26.09 -1.06 -4.18
N ALA A 432 26.71 -0.21 -5.01
CA ALA A 432 27.03 -0.56 -6.40
C ALA A 432 27.95 -1.80 -6.51
N GLU A 433 28.76 -2.05 -5.48
CA GLU A 433 29.64 -3.21 -5.42
C GLU A 433 28.86 -4.51 -5.16
N ASP A 434 27.85 -4.46 -4.29
CA ASP A 434 26.97 -5.61 -4.06
C ASP A 434 26.14 -5.94 -5.31
N GLU A 435 25.61 -4.92 -5.98
CA GLU A 435 24.88 -5.11 -7.23
C GLU A 435 25.78 -5.77 -8.30
N ARG A 436 27.06 -5.34 -8.39
CA ARG A 436 28.06 -5.93 -9.27
C ARG A 436 28.32 -7.40 -8.92
N LEU A 437 28.58 -7.70 -7.63
CA LEU A 437 28.85 -9.07 -7.16
C LEU A 437 27.66 -10.00 -7.37
N LEU A 438 26.44 -9.53 -7.09
CA LEU A 438 25.22 -10.30 -7.28
C LEU A 438 24.95 -10.58 -8.76
N THR A 439 25.27 -9.63 -9.65
CA THR A 439 25.20 -9.84 -11.10
C THR A 439 26.21 -10.89 -11.58
N ILE A 440 27.43 -10.87 -11.06
CA ILE A 440 28.44 -11.91 -11.32
C ILE A 440 27.98 -13.27 -10.78
N PHE A 441 27.33 -13.29 -9.62
CA PHE A 441 26.88 -14.52 -9.02
C PHE A 441 25.73 -15.15 -9.82
N GLU A 442 24.72 -14.38 -10.22
CA GLU A 442 23.64 -14.77 -11.13
C GLU A 442 24.20 -15.34 -12.45
N GLY A 443 25.23 -14.69 -13.01
CA GLY A 443 25.88 -15.13 -14.24
C GLY A 443 26.56 -16.50 -14.14
N ALA A 444 26.93 -16.96 -12.94
CA ALA A 444 27.64 -18.23 -12.74
C ALA A 444 26.81 -19.43 -13.22
N TYR A 445 25.49 -19.35 -13.07
CA TYR A 445 24.58 -20.42 -13.49
C TYR A 445 24.57 -20.61 -15.01
N LEU A 446 24.34 -19.53 -15.76
CA LEU A 446 24.27 -19.56 -17.23
C LEU A 446 25.66 -19.75 -17.84
N GLY A 447 26.68 -19.09 -17.28
CA GLY A 447 28.06 -19.15 -17.74
C GLY A 447 28.62 -20.56 -17.81
N TYR A 448 28.39 -21.37 -16.78
CA TYR A 448 28.84 -22.77 -16.78
C TYR A 448 28.00 -23.67 -17.71
N ARG A 449 26.68 -23.46 -17.79
CA ARG A 449 25.79 -24.35 -18.56
C ARG A 449 25.81 -24.10 -20.07
N TYR A 450 25.95 -22.83 -20.48
CA TYR A 450 25.80 -22.42 -21.88
C TYR A 450 27.10 -21.89 -22.51
N HIS A 451 28.23 -21.96 -21.81
CA HIS A 451 29.53 -21.47 -22.28
C HIS A 451 29.48 -19.99 -22.72
N GLU A 452 28.67 -19.18 -22.04
CA GLU A 452 28.63 -17.74 -22.27
C GLU A 452 29.98 -17.10 -21.88
N LYS A 453 30.22 -15.86 -22.31
CA LYS A 453 31.39 -15.07 -21.88
C LYS A 453 31.25 -14.69 -20.39
N TYR A 454 31.39 -15.68 -19.53
CA TYR A 454 31.38 -15.54 -18.08
C TYR A 454 32.81 -15.57 -17.55
N SER A 455 33.12 -14.60 -16.71
CA SER A 455 34.40 -14.54 -16.00
C SER A 455 34.17 -14.04 -14.59
N ILE A 456 34.84 -14.68 -13.65
CA ILE A 456 34.88 -14.27 -12.25
C ILE A 456 36.33 -14.27 -11.79
N VAL A 457 36.73 -13.22 -11.07
CA VAL A 457 38.06 -13.15 -10.46
C VAL A 457 38.04 -13.83 -9.09
N ARG A 458 39.19 -14.35 -8.67
CA ARG A 458 39.28 -15.11 -7.40
C ARG A 458 38.87 -14.27 -6.18
N ALA A 459 39.18 -12.98 -6.16
CA ALA A 459 38.77 -12.08 -5.08
C ALA A 459 37.24 -12.01 -4.93
N ASP A 460 36.51 -11.89 -6.03
CA ASP A 460 35.03 -11.88 -6.03
C ASP A 460 34.48 -13.24 -5.59
N LEU A 461 35.07 -14.33 -6.07
CA LEU A 461 34.67 -15.68 -5.67
C LEU A 461 34.85 -15.90 -4.17
N ASP A 462 35.93 -15.37 -3.58
CA ASP A 462 36.22 -15.48 -2.16
C ASP A 462 35.19 -14.70 -1.32
N ILE A 463 34.81 -13.50 -1.76
CA ILE A 463 33.73 -12.72 -1.12
C ILE A 463 32.41 -13.50 -1.17
N LEU A 464 32.08 -14.11 -2.32
CA LEU A 464 30.87 -14.92 -2.45
C LEU A 464 30.90 -16.15 -1.56
N PHE A 465 32.07 -16.77 -1.32
CA PHE A 465 32.19 -17.89 -0.39
C PHE A 465 31.82 -17.50 1.03
N ASP A 466 32.25 -16.33 1.48
CA ASP A 466 31.92 -15.81 2.80
C ASP A 466 30.43 -15.48 2.90
N ARG A 467 29.86 -14.82 1.88
CA ARG A 467 28.41 -14.51 1.83
C ARG A 467 27.53 -15.74 1.84
N VAL A 468 27.85 -16.77 1.08
CA VAL A 468 27.02 -18.00 1.05
C VAL A 468 27.14 -18.79 2.34
N LYS A 469 28.29 -18.74 3.01
CA LYS A 469 28.45 -19.34 4.34
C LYS A 469 27.57 -18.63 5.38
N GLU A 470 27.55 -17.30 5.34
CA GLU A 470 26.70 -16.49 6.21
C GLU A 470 25.20 -16.71 5.89
N LEU A 471 24.86 -16.78 4.60
CA LEU A 471 23.51 -17.13 4.12
C LEU A 471 23.03 -18.47 4.69
N HIS A 472 23.89 -19.50 4.74
CA HIS A 472 23.54 -20.79 5.37
C HIS A 472 23.30 -20.66 6.87
N ALA A 473 24.12 -19.88 7.58
CA ALA A 473 23.96 -19.67 9.02
C ALA A 473 22.65 -18.95 9.34
N ILE A 474 22.31 -17.89 8.60
CA ILE A 474 21.07 -17.13 8.83
C ILE A 474 19.85 -17.90 8.38
N ALA A 475 19.94 -18.73 7.34
CA ALA A 475 18.84 -19.62 6.98
C ALA A 475 18.55 -20.62 8.13
N GLU A 476 19.59 -21.16 8.76
CA GLU A 476 19.49 -22.07 9.90
C GLU A 476 18.90 -21.37 11.13
N GLU A 477 19.39 -20.17 11.46
CA GLU A 477 18.88 -19.35 12.56
C GLU A 477 17.44 -18.88 12.34
N THR A 478 17.11 -18.39 11.15
CA THR A 478 15.75 -17.99 10.78
C THR A 478 14.80 -19.17 10.93
N PHE A 479 15.17 -20.35 10.43
CA PHE A 479 14.34 -21.53 10.57
C PHE A 479 14.12 -21.92 12.04
N ALA A 480 15.18 -21.93 12.84
CA ALA A 480 15.09 -22.22 14.28
C ALA A 480 14.16 -21.22 14.99
N ASN A 481 14.33 -19.92 14.76
CA ASN A 481 13.50 -18.87 15.34
C ASN A 481 12.02 -19.03 14.98
N TRP A 482 11.71 -19.36 13.73
CA TRP A 482 10.34 -19.63 13.29
C TRP A 482 9.74 -20.83 14.03
N MET A 483 10.47 -21.93 14.12
CA MET A 483 10.00 -23.14 14.81
C MET A 483 9.81 -22.91 16.32
N ASP A 484 10.76 -22.25 16.97
CA ASP A 484 10.71 -21.98 18.41
C ASP A 484 9.55 -21.05 18.75
N ASN A 485 9.29 -20.03 17.93
CA ASN A 485 8.14 -19.14 18.11
C ASN A 485 6.82 -19.87 17.87
N TYR A 486 6.74 -20.75 16.87
CA TYR A 486 5.55 -21.57 16.63
C TYR A 486 5.24 -22.50 17.81
N GLU A 487 6.26 -23.16 18.35
CA GLU A 487 6.11 -24.03 19.53
C GLU A 487 5.73 -23.26 20.79
N ARG A 488 6.29 -22.05 20.99
CA ARG A 488 5.84 -21.15 22.08
C ARG A 488 4.37 -20.78 21.94
N LEU A 489 3.93 -20.41 20.74
CA LEU A 489 2.52 -20.09 20.48
C LEU A 489 1.60 -21.28 20.79
N ILE A 490 2.01 -22.50 20.43
CA ILE A 490 1.27 -23.72 20.76
C ILE A 490 1.15 -23.89 22.28
N ASN A 491 2.25 -23.73 23.02
CA ASN A 491 2.26 -23.92 24.46
C ASN A 491 1.38 -22.88 25.18
N THR A 492 1.49 -21.60 24.82
CA THR A 492 0.65 -20.54 25.40
C THR A 492 -0.84 -20.80 25.15
N ALA A 493 -1.21 -21.24 23.95
CA ALA A 493 -2.60 -21.56 23.63
C ALA A 493 -3.14 -22.80 24.37
N GLN A 494 -2.27 -23.70 24.82
CA GLN A 494 -2.64 -24.86 25.65
C GLN A 494 -2.77 -24.50 27.13
N ASP A 495 -2.01 -23.51 27.62
CA ASP A 495 -2.08 -23.04 29.01
C ASP A 495 -3.31 -22.14 29.27
N GLU A 496 -3.88 -21.53 28.23
CA GLU A 496 -5.10 -20.69 28.29
C GLU A 496 -6.42 -21.48 28.17
N GLN A 497 -6.36 -22.79 27.92
CA GLN A 497 -7.50 -23.73 27.86
C GLN A 497 -7.63 -24.53 29.15
#